data_AF-A0AAU1TRC5-F1
#
_entry.id   AF-A0AAU1TRC5-F1
#
_cell.length_a   1.000
_cell.length_b   1.000
_cell.length_c   1.000
_cell.angle_alpha   90.00
_cell.angle_beta   90.00
_cell.angle_gamma   90.00
#
_symmetry.space_group_name_H-M   'P 1'
#
loop_
_entity.id
_entity.type
_entity.pdbx_description
1 polymer ?
#
loop_
_entity_poly.entity_id
_entity_poly.type
_entity_poly.pdbx_seq_one_letter_code
_entity_poly.pdbx_strand_id
1 'polypeptide(L)'
;MLSRVGLAGYATADGLLDDGQDGRGHEAADDKRATGPTGRRESTSSRLIRDAAIANRVKELHGHACQVCGTRLQYKHSPYSEAAHIRGLGSPHDGPDELQNLLCLCPNHHVLFDGLEIYIDVDGVVRQAHGDEPLGHLRRHAGHHIDEAYLRYHRTLCELNALTTE
;
A
#
# COMPACT_ATOMS: atom_id res chain seq x y z
N MET A 1 13.09 11.68 -8.32
CA MET A 1 12.11 12.58 -7.67
C MET A 1 11.01 11.85 -6.90
N LEU A 2 11.00 10.50 -6.83
CA LEU A 2 10.08 9.71 -5.99
C LEU A 2 10.20 10.00 -4.46
N SER A 3 11.27 10.69 -4.04
CA SER A 3 11.43 11.21 -2.68
C SER A 3 10.56 12.43 -2.35
N ARG A 4 9.88 13.06 -3.32
CA ARG A 4 9.07 14.26 -3.10
C ARG A 4 7.62 13.97 -2.69
N VAL A 5 7.09 12.79 -2.99
CA VAL A 5 5.70 12.42 -2.65
C VAL A 5 5.62 11.70 -1.30
N GLY A 6 6.70 11.05 -0.84
CA GLY A 6 6.76 10.49 0.52
C GLY A 6 6.15 9.10 0.68
N LEU A 7 6.36 8.20 -0.29
CA LEU A 7 5.84 6.81 -0.30
C LEU A 7 6.14 5.98 0.95
N ALA A 8 7.06 6.42 1.82
CA ALA A 8 7.33 5.79 3.11
C ALA A 8 6.06 5.65 3.99
N GLY A 9 5.09 6.56 3.86
CA GLY A 9 3.83 6.44 4.60
C GLY A 9 2.88 5.36 4.08
N TYR A 10 3.13 4.85 2.87
CA TYR A 10 2.39 3.74 2.26
C TYR A 10 3.07 2.38 2.45
N ALA A 11 4.04 2.26 3.36
CA ALA A 11 4.65 0.96 3.66
C ALA A 11 3.59 -0.03 4.20
N THR A 12 3.54 -1.24 3.62
CA THR A 12 2.49 -2.25 3.80
C THR A 12 2.00 -2.42 5.24
N ALA A 13 0.69 -2.31 5.49
CA ALA A 13 0.14 -2.39 6.86
C ALA A 13 0.18 -3.80 7.47
N ASP A 14 0.55 -4.83 6.70
CA ASP A 14 0.48 -6.23 7.12
C ASP A 14 1.60 -6.65 8.09
N GLY A 15 2.52 -5.75 8.44
CA GLY A 15 3.55 -5.99 9.46
C GLY A 15 4.59 -7.05 9.09
N LEU A 16 4.56 -7.55 7.85
CA LEU A 16 5.60 -8.39 7.27
C LEU A 16 6.79 -7.49 6.93
N LEU A 17 7.73 -7.43 7.88
CA LEU A 17 9.09 -6.88 7.80
C LEU A 17 9.46 -6.20 6.48
N ASP A 18 9.25 -4.88 6.43
CA ASP A 18 9.97 -4.00 5.53
C ASP A 18 11.41 -3.88 6.04
N ASP A 19 12.31 -4.68 5.48
CA ASP A 19 13.75 -4.43 5.61
C ASP A 19 14.07 -3.20 4.76
N GLY A 20 13.89 -2.02 5.39
CA GLY A 20 14.08 -0.71 4.80
C GLY A 20 15.32 -0.63 3.92
N GLN A 21 15.11 -0.33 2.65
CA GLN A 21 16.14 -0.24 1.62
C GLN A 21 16.27 1.20 1.15
N ASP A 22 16.78 2.07 2.00
CA ASP A 22 17.22 3.41 1.66
C ASP A 22 18.63 3.34 1.02
N GLY A 23 18.64 3.32 -0.30
CA GLY A 23 19.85 3.31 -1.10
C GLY A 23 20.60 4.65 -1.08
N ARG A 24 21.92 4.59 -0.84
CA ARG A 24 22.91 5.49 -1.43
C ARG A 24 24.22 4.75 -1.66
N GLY A 25 24.74 4.82 -2.90
CA GLY A 25 26.11 4.45 -3.26
C GLY A 25 26.19 3.48 -4.43
N HIS A 26 26.22 4.02 -5.65
CA HIS A 26 26.65 3.29 -6.83
C HIS A 26 28.16 3.48 -6.94
N GLU A 27 28.95 2.47 -6.61
CA GLU A 27 30.34 2.37 -7.05
C GLU A 27 30.54 0.97 -7.64
N ALA A 28 31.00 0.96 -8.90
CA ALA A 28 31.23 -0.24 -9.68
C ALA A 28 32.31 -1.10 -9.01
N ALA A 29 31.98 -2.36 -8.71
CA ALA A 29 32.96 -3.34 -8.26
C ALA A 29 32.62 -4.74 -8.78
N ASP A 30 33.52 -5.22 -9.66
CA ASP A 30 34.03 -6.58 -9.84
C ASP A 30 33.07 -7.74 -9.47
N ASP A 31 32.66 -8.50 -10.49
CA ASP A 31 31.82 -9.69 -10.45
C ASP A 31 32.51 -10.88 -9.74
N LYS A 32 32.74 -10.73 -8.44
CA LYS A 32 33.17 -11.81 -7.55
C LYS A 32 32.02 -12.18 -6.65
N ARG A 33 31.35 -13.26 -7.06
CA ARG A 33 30.31 -13.96 -6.28
C ARG A 33 30.83 -14.24 -4.87
N ALA A 34 30.43 -13.42 -3.90
CA ALA A 34 30.80 -13.59 -2.50
C ALA A 34 30.17 -14.89 -1.97
N THR A 35 30.98 -15.94 -1.86
CA THR A 35 30.62 -17.18 -1.18
C THR A 35 30.95 -17.03 0.30
N GLY A 36 29.94 -16.74 1.12
CA GLY A 36 30.05 -16.68 2.58
C GLY A 36 28.76 -16.14 3.21
N PRO A 37 28.50 -16.42 4.50
CA PRO A 37 27.35 -15.84 5.19
C PRO A 37 27.47 -14.31 5.20
N THR A 38 26.39 -13.64 4.82
CA THR A 38 26.30 -12.18 4.76
C THR A 38 26.56 -11.57 6.14
N GLY A 39 27.40 -10.52 6.19
CA GLY A 39 27.66 -9.79 7.43
C GLY A 39 26.38 -9.15 7.99
N ARG A 40 26.19 -9.22 9.30
CA ARG A 40 25.06 -8.58 9.98
C ARG A 40 25.47 -7.18 10.45
N ARG A 41 24.64 -6.18 10.15
CA ARG A 41 24.75 -4.83 10.71
C ARG A 41 23.57 -4.60 11.64
N GLU A 42 23.83 -4.13 12.86
CA GLU A 42 22.76 -3.66 13.74
C GLU A 42 22.29 -2.27 13.29
N SER A 43 20.98 -2.08 13.20
CA SER A 43 20.35 -0.79 12.99
C SER A 43 19.26 -0.56 14.04
N THR A 44 19.09 0.71 14.43
CA THR A 44 17.96 1.16 15.25
C THR A 44 16.96 1.84 14.33
N SER A 45 15.70 1.38 14.34
CA SER A 45 14.62 1.99 13.57
C SER A 45 13.49 2.44 14.50
N SER A 46 12.91 3.59 14.19
CA SER A 46 11.63 4.00 14.74
C SER A 46 10.53 3.41 13.87
N ARG A 47 9.49 2.83 14.50
CA ARG A 47 8.36 2.23 13.79
C ARG A 47 7.07 2.88 14.24
N LEU A 48 6.19 3.14 13.29
CA LEU A 48 4.83 3.56 13.58
C LEU A 48 4.11 2.42 14.32
N ILE A 49 3.38 2.76 15.38
CA ILE A 49 2.53 1.81 16.09
C ILE A 49 1.28 1.62 15.23
N ARG A 50 1.05 0.38 14.78
CA ARG A 50 -0.12 0.00 13.99
C ARG A 50 -0.99 -0.93 14.81
N ASP A 51 -2.29 -0.69 14.80
CA ASP A 51 -3.26 -1.54 15.46
C ASP A 51 -3.59 -2.74 14.56
N ALA A 52 -2.96 -3.88 14.87
CA ALA A 52 -3.20 -5.12 14.16
C ALA A 52 -4.68 -5.57 14.23
N ALA A 53 -5.44 -5.14 15.24
CA ALA A 53 -6.85 -5.49 15.37
C ALA A 53 -7.70 -4.81 14.28
N ILE A 54 -7.46 -3.54 13.95
CA ILE A 54 -8.22 -2.86 12.88
C ILE A 54 -7.84 -3.39 11.50
N ALA A 55 -6.56 -3.75 11.28
CA ALA A 55 -6.10 -4.38 10.06
C ALA A 55 -6.76 -5.76 9.87
N ASN A 56 -6.84 -6.57 10.92
CA ASN A 56 -7.55 -7.84 10.87
C ASN A 56 -9.06 -7.63 10.67
N ARG A 57 -9.64 -6.60 11.30
CA ARG A 57 -11.06 -6.27 11.16
C ARG A 57 -11.45 -5.95 9.73
N VAL A 58 -10.68 -5.13 9.00
CA VAL A 58 -10.99 -4.84 7.59
C VAL A 58 -10.88 -6.09 6.72
N LYS A 59 -9.86 -6.94 6.96
CA LYS A 59 -9.67 -8.20 6.24
C LYS A 59 -10.84 -9.16 6.46
N GLU A 60 -11.31 -9.28 7.70
CA GLU A 60 -12.47 -10.11 8.07
C GLU A 60 -13.78 -9.60 7.44
N LEU A 61 -14.04 -8.28 7.48
CA LEU A 61 -15.25 -7.67 6.89
C LEU A 61 -15.40 -7.98 5.40
N HIS A 62 -14.29 -8.13 4.68
CA HIS A 62 -14.28 -8.49 3.26
C HIS A 62 -14.02 -9.98 3.00
N GLY A 63 -13.97 -10.81 4.04
CA GLY A 63 -13.71 -12.24 3.93
C GLY A 63 -12.35 -12.55 3.28
N HIS A 64 -11.38 -11.66 3.42
CA HIS A 64 -10.07 -11.68 2.75
C HIS A 64 -10.14 -11.66 1.21
N ALA A 65 -11.27 -11.24 0.63
CA ALA A 65 -11.38 -11.02 -0.80
C ALA A 65 -10.97 -9.59 -1.13
N CYS A 66 -10.10 -9.41 -2.13
CA CYS A 66 -9.68 -8.09 -2.59
C CYS A 66 -10.91 -7.22 -2.94
N GLN A 67 -10.90 -5.96 -2.49
CA GLN A 67 -11.97 -5.02 -2.81
C GLN A 67 -11.95 -4.55 -4.28
N VAL A 68 -10.81 -4.66 -4.97
CA VAL A 68 -10.68 -4.31 -6.39
C VAL A 68 -11.11 -5.47 -7.29
N CYS A 69 -10.43 -6.63 -7.21
CA CYS A 69 -10.69 -7.74 -8.13
C CYS A 69 -11.57 -8.88 -7.57
N GLY A 70 -11.92 -8.85 -6.28
CA GLY A 70 -12.71 -9.91 -5.66
C GLY A 70 -11.95 -11.22 -5.38
N THR A 71 -10.71 -11.38 -5.86
CA THR A 71 -9.90 -12.58 -5.60
C THR A 71 -9.64 -12.74 -4.11
N ARG A 72 -9.89 -13.96 -3.60
CA ARG A 72 -9.55 -14.40 -2.26
C ARG A 72 -8.38 -15.38 -2.34
N LEU A 73 -7.17 -14.94 -1.97
CA LEU A 73 -5.99 -15.78 -2.05
C LEU A 73 -5.98 -16.84 -0.94
N GLN A 74 -5.32 -17.96 -1.19
CA GLN A 74 -5.02 -19.01 -0.22
C GLN A 74 -3.52 -19.17 -0.12
N TYR A 75 -2.98 -19.07 1.09
CA TYR A 75 -1.56 -19.23 1.37
C TYR A 75 -1.39 -20.07 2.65
N LYS A 76 -0.64 -21.17 2.57
CA LYS A 76 -0.43 -22.10 3.71
C LYS A 76 -1.73 -22.47 4.44
N HIS A 77 -2.76 -22.84 3.68
CA HIS A 77 -4.10 -23.21 4.19
C HIS A 77 -4.87 -22.10 4.92
N SER A 78 -4.45 -20.84 4.78
CA SER A 78 -5.15 -19.68 5.34
C SER A 78 -5.45 -18.66 4.24
N PRO A 79 -6.53 -17.87 4.35
CA PRO A 79 -6.73 -16.75 3.45
C PRO A 79 -5.62 -15.71 3.61
N TYR A 80 -5.26 -15.07 2.51
CA TYR A 80 -4.25 -14.01 2.49
C TYR A 80 -4.79 -12.77 1.79
N SER A 81 -4.60 -11.63 2.44
CA SER A 81 -4.99 -10.30 1.99
C SER A 81 -4.24 -9.29 2.83
N GLU A 82 -4.02 -8.10 2.28
CA GLU A 82 -3.28 -7.03 2.95
C GLU A 82 -4.24 -5.88 3.27
N ALA A 83 -4.03 -5.26 4.43
CA ALA A 83 -4.69 -4.00 4.76
C ALA A 83 -3.85 -2.86 4.17
N ALA A 84 -4.45 -2.00 3.36
CA ALA A 84 -3.79 -0.88 2.71
C ALA A 84 -4.37 0.43 3.24
N HIS A 85 -3.52 1.33 3.72
CA HIS A 85 -3.97 2.67 4.11
C HIS A 85 -4.27 3.52 2.89
N ILE A 86 -5.43 4.18 2.87
CA ILE A 86 -5.84 5.05 1.78
C ILE A 86 -4.99 6.33 1.78
N ARG A 87 -4.91 6.97 2.94
CA ARG A 87 -3.95 8.01 3.25
C ARG A 87 -2.83 7.39 4.07
N GLY A 88 -1.62 7.41 3.52
CA GLY A 88 -0.43 6.83 4.17
C GLY A 88 -0.23 7.36 5.60
N LEU A 89 0.30 6.51 6.48
CA LEU A 89 0.60 6.87 7.87
C LEU A 89 1.89 7.69 7.98
N GLY A 90 1.99 8.54 9.01
CA GLY A 90 3.21 9.29 9.31
C GLY A 90 3.59 10.30 8.23
N SER A 91 4.66 11.05 8.48
CA SER A 91 5.05 12.16 7.60
C SER A 91 5.48 11.65 6.21
N PRO A 92 5.09 12.33 5.11
CA PRO A 92 4.36 13.61 5.04
C PRO A 92 2.83 13.48 4.95
N HIS A 93 2.30 12.27 5.00
CA HIS A 93 0.90 12.01 4.74
C HIS A 93 0.04 12.18 5.99
N ASP A 94 0.53 11.76 7.16
CA ASP A 94 -0.12 11.91 8.46
C ASP A 94 -1.57 11.38 8.47
N GLY A 95 -1.80 10.26 7.75
CA GLY A 95 -3.05 9.52 7.80
C GLY A 95 -3.26 8.85 9.15
N PRO A 96 -4.51 8.75 9.65
CA PRO A 96 -4.82 8.05 10.88
C PRO A 96 -4.85 6.53 10.67
N ASP A 97 -4.49 5.79 11.70
CA ASP A 97 -4.61 4.34 11.74
C ASP A 97 -6.02 3.96 12.20
N GLU A 98 -6.97 3.95 11.27
CA GLU A 98 -8.39 3.69 11.55
C GLU A 98 -9.07 2.91 10.42
N LEU A 99 -10.19 2.27 10.75
CA LEU A 99 -10.90 1.38 9.83
C LEU A 99 -11.37 2.11 8.56
N GLN A 100 -11.78 3.37 8.67
CA GLN A 100 -12.26 4.20 7.57
C GLN A 100 -11.16 4.55 6.56
N ASN A 101 -9.90 4.47 6.98
CA ASN A 101 -8.71 4.73 6.19
C ASN A 101 -8.07 3.45 5.63
N LEU A 102 -8.77 2.31 5.65
CA LEU A 102 -8.21 1.03 5.22
C LEU A 102 -8.98 0.42 4.04
N LEU A 103 -8.25 -0.35 3.22
CA LEU A 103 -8.80 -1.25 2.21
C LEU A 103 -8.27 -2.66 2.42
N CYS A 104 -9.08 -3.68 2.10
CA CYS A 104 -8.65 -5.07 2.02
C CYS A 104 -8.26 -5.40 0.57
N LEU A 105 -6.96 -5.55 0.29
CA LEU A 105 -6.42 -5.73 -1.07
C LEU A 105 -5.66 -7.05 -1.20
N CYS A 106 -5.50 -7.52 -2.45
CA CYS A 106 -4.49 -8.53 -2.75
C CYS A 106 -3.14 -7.84 -3.02
N PRO A 107 -2.01 -8.56 -2.99
CA PRO A 107 -0.68 -7.97 -3.11
C PRO A 107 -0.48 -7.15 -4.39
N ASN A 108 -1.03 -7.64 -5.50
CA ASN A 108 -0.93 -6.95 -6.78
C ASN A 108 -1.64 -5.59 -6.76
N HIS A 109 -2.85 -5.50 -6.21
CA HIS A 109 -3.56 -4.23 -6.16
C HIS A 109 -3.07 -3.32 -5.03
N HIS A 110 -2.52 -3.90 -3.95
CA HIS A 110 -1.90 -3.11 -2.89
C HIS A 110 -0.70 -2.34 -3.43
N VAL A 111 0.22 -3.01 -4.12
CA VAL A 111 1.41 -2.33 -4.64
C VAL A 111 1.06 -1.26 -5.69
N LEU A 112 0.03 -1.49 -6.51
CA LEU A 112 -0.47 -0.48 -7.46
C LEU A 112 -1.11 0.72 -6.75
N PHE A 113 -1.88 0.45 -5.69
CA PHE A 113 -2.58 1.50 -4.96
C PHE A 113 -1.61 2.37 -4.15
N ASP A 114 -0.65 1.76 -3.45
CA ASP A 114 0.42 2.47 -2.73
C ASP A 114 1.34 3.23 -3.69
N GLY A 115 1.59 2.65 -4.87
CA GLY A 115 2.36 3.26 -5.95
C GLY A 115 1.65 4.40 -6.67
N LEU A 116 0.40 4.74 -6.29
CA LEU A 116 -0.43 5.75 -6.94
C LEU A 116 -0.76 5.44 -8.41
N GLU A 117 -0.73 4.17 -8.81
CA GLU A 117 -0.99 3.69 -10.17
C GLU A 117 -2.48 3.40 -10.42
N ILE A 118 -3.26 3.20 -9.36
CA ILE A 118 -4.72 3.06 -9.41
C ILE A 118 -5.37 3.90 -8.32
N TYR A 119 -6.57 4.42 -8.59
CA TYR A 119 -7.33 5.22 -7.62
C TYR A 119 -8.82 4.85 -7.65
N ILE A 120 -9.57 5.25 -6.63
CA ILE A 120 -11.03 5.08 -6.57
C ILE A 120 -11.68 6.42 -6.90
N ASP A 121 -12.42 6.48 -8.00
CA ASP A 121 -13.16 7.65 -8.48
C ASP A 121 -14.40 7.97 -7.62
N VAL A 122 -15.01 9.14 -7.82
CA VAL A 122 -16.16 9.66 -7.05
C VAL A 122 -17.41 8.79 -7.17
N ASP A 123 -17.52 8.02 -8.25
CA ASP A 123 -18.59 7.04 -8.50
C ASP A 123 -18.25 5.64 -7.95
N GLY A 124 -17.09 5.49 -7.32
CA GLY A 124 -16.59 4.24 -6.76
C GLY A 124 -15.98 3.29 -7.80
N VAL A 125 -15.74 3.74 -9.04
CA VAL A 125 -14.97 2.99 -10.04
C VAL A 125 -13.48 3.07 -9.71
N VAL A 126 -12.80 1.93 -9.73
CA VAL A 126 -11.34 1.85 -9.64
C VAL A 126 -10.79 2.08 -11.04
N ARG A 127 -9.84 3.01 -11.19
CA ARG A 127 -9.27 3.43 -12.48
C ARG A 127 -7.75 3.42 -12.44
N GLN A 128 -7.11 3.23 -13.58
CA GLN A 128 -5.68 3.49 -13.75
C GLN A 128 -5.42 5.00 -13.65
N ALA A 129 -4.40 5.40 -12.90
CA ALA A 129 -4.00 6.81 -12.79
C ALA A 129 -3.50 7.35 -14.15
N HIS A 130 -2.88 6.49 -14.96
CA HIS A 130 -2.48 6.78 -16.33
C HIS A 130 -3.52 6.27 -17.32
N GLY A 131 -4.03 7.15 -18.18
CA GLY A 131 -4.99 6.79 -19.24
C GLY A 131 -6.45 6.63 -18.78
N ASP A 132 -6.72 6.67 -17.47
CA ASP A 132 -8.07 6.66 -16.88
C ASP A 132 -8.91 5.41 -17.15
N GLU A 133 -8.27 4.31 -17.54
CA GLU A 133 -8.93 3.05 -17.88
C GLU A 133 -9.58 2.40 -16.65
N PRO A 134 -10.86 1.97 -16.72
CA PRO A 134 -11.56 1.39 -15.58
C PRO A 134 -11.17 -0.08 -15.34
N LEU A 135 -10.92 -0.43 -14.07
CA LEU A 135 -10.71 -1.81 -13.61
C LEU A 135 -12.01 -2.47 -13.11
N GLY A 136 -13.01 -1.65 -12.74
CA GLY A 136 -14.30 -2.10 -12.20
C GLY A 136 -14.69 -1.34 -10.93
N HIS A 137 -15.84 -1.67 -10.33
CA HIS A 137 -16.29 -1.01 -9.10
C HIS A 137 -15.62 -1.58 -7.86
N LEU A 138 -15.23 -0.69 -6.94
CA LEU A 138 -14.74 -1.09 -5.62
C LEU A 138 -15.84 -1.85 -4.87
N ARG A 139 -15.56 -3.09 -4.46
CA ARG A 139 -16.45 -3.87 -3.59
C ARG A 139 -16.59 -3.19 -2.23
N ARG A 140 -17.82 -2.90 -1.85
CA ARG A 140 -18.19 -2.29 -0.56
C ARG A 140 -18.80 -3.33 0.38
N HIS A 141 -18.69 -3.09 1.67
CA HIS A 141 -19.36 -3.88 2.71
C HIS A 141 -20.10 -2.93 3.65
N ALA A 142 -21.33 -3.25 4.05
CA ALA A 142 -22.19 -2.34 4.83
C ALA A 142 -21.57 -1.95 6.20
N GLY A 143 -20.78 -2.83 6.81
CA GLY A 143 -20.04 -2.55 8.04
C GLY A 143 -18.65 -1.93 7.85
N HIS A 144 -18.28 -1.57 6.62
CA HIS A 144 -16.99 -0.95 6.30
C HIS A 144 -17.22 0.41 5.62
N HIS A 145 -17.28 1.47 6.43
CA HIS A 145 -17.48 2.84 5.97
C HIS A 145 -16.14 3.49 5.65
N ILE A 146 -15.74 3.47 4.38
CA ILE A 146 -14.55 4.19 3.92
C ILE A 146 -14.84 5.70 3.91
N ASP A 147 -13.94 6.50 4.47
CA ASP A 147 -14.07 7.96 4.45
C ASP A 147 -13.63 8.53 3.09
N GLU A 148 -14.53 9.27 2.45
CA GLU A 148 -14.30 9.93 1.16
C GLU A 148 -13.18 10.98 1.23
N ALA A 149 -12.89 11.55 2.41
CA ALA A 149 -11.78 12.47 2.58
C ALA A 149 -10.43 11.81 2.31
N TYR A 150 -10.24 10.54 2.70
CA TYR A 150 -9.03 9.80 2.40
C TYR A 150 -8.95 9.41 0.92
N LEU A 151 -10.07 8.96 0.34
CA LEU A 151 -10.12 8.66 -1.10
C LEU A 151 -9.79 9.89 -1.94
N ARG A 152 -10.36 11.06 -1.59
CA ARG A 152 -10.04 12.34 -2.24
C ARG A 152 -8.56 12.70 -2.11
N TYR A 153 -7.97 12.52 -0.92
CA TYR A 153 -6.55 12.78 -0.70
C TYR A 153 -5.68 11.91 -1.60
N HIS A 154 -5.95 10.60 -1.64
CA HIS A 154 -5.24 9.64 -2.48
C HIS A 154 -5.39 9.96 -3.98
N ARG A 155 -6.61 10.27 -4.45
CA ARG A 155 -6.85 10.74 -5.82
C ARG A 155 -5.98 11.93 -6.19
N THR A 156 -5.90 12.96 -5.34
CA THR A 156 -5.05 14.13 -5.60
C THR A 156 -3.57 13.74 -5.73
N LEU A 157 -3.09 12.76 -4.96
CA LEU A 157 -1.72 12.26 -5.12
C LEU A 157 -1.53 11.50 -6.45
N CYS A 158 -2.49 10.68 -6.86
CA CYS A 158 -2.47 10.02 -8.17
C CYS A 158 -2.44 11.03 -9.33
N GLU A 159 -3.27 12.08 -9.27
CA GLU A 159 -3.28 13.16 -10.26
C GLU A 159 -1.91 13.85 -10.35
N LEU A 160 -1.31 14.19 -9.20
CA LEU A 160 0.02 14.80 -9.15
C LEU A 160 1.11 13.85 -9.69
N ASN A 161 1.03 12.55 -9.38
CA ASN A 161 1.96 11.54 -9.87
C ASN A 161 1.87 11.42 -11.40
N ALA A 162 0.64 11.33 -11.94
CA ALA A 162 0.40 11.19 -13.36
C ALA A 162 0.98 12.35 -14.19
N LEU A 163 0.95 13.58 -13.66
CA LEU A 163 1.51 14.77 -14.30
C LEU A 163 3.04 14.83 -14.29
N THR A 164 3.71 14.03 -13.47
CA THR A 164 5.18 14.07 -13.30
C THR A 164 5.93 12.99 -14.07
N THR A 165 5.21 12.08 -14.73
CA THR A 165 5.77 10.92 -15.44
C THR A 165 5.71 11.09 -16.97
N GLU A 166 5.29 12.26 -17.45
CA GLU A 166 5.32 12.68 -18.87
C GLU A 166 6.63 13.39 -19.25
#